data_AF-A0A9D2CMJ0-F1
#
_entry.id   AF-A0A9D2CMJ0-F1
#
_cell.length_a   1.000
_cell.length_b   1.000
_cell.length_c   1.000
_cell.angle_alpha   90.00
_cell.angle_beta   90.00
_cell.angle_gamma   90.00
#
_symmetry.space_group_name_H-M   'P 1'
#
loop_
_entity.id
_entity.type
_entity.pdbx_description
1 polymer ?
#
loop_
_entity_poly.entity_id
_entity_poly.type
_entity_poly.pdbx_seq_one_letter_code
_entity_poly.pdbx_strand_id
1 'polypeptide(L)'
;MRRRSGFILVEALTSLTISLMIIFMLSICVSEQFKLINEWEQRVNAHKIILLHLKNKDVPNQVTIKNRIYNYQQIGNVYQVKVNNHVYQVKS
;
A
#
# COMPACT_ATOMS: atom_id res chain seq x y z
N MET A 1 2.19 -48.03 -30.52
CA MET A 1 1.52 -46.91 -29.82
C MET A 1 1.26 -45.77 -30.79
N ARG A 2 0.00 -45.60 -31.26
CA ARG A 2 -0.38 -44.46 -32.13
C ARG A 2 -0.53 -43.20 -31.27
N ARG A 3 0.51 -42.34 -31.23
CA ARG A 3 0.41 -40.99 -30.66
C ARG A 3 -0.54 -40.16 -31.54
N ARG A 4 -1.71 -39.80 -31.02
CA ARG A 4 -2.62 -38.85 -31.67
C ARG A 4 -2.14 -37.43 -31.34
N SER A 5 -1.60 -36.71 -32.32
CA SER A 5 -1.04 -35.36 -32.17
C SER A 5 -1.98 -34.36 -31.49
N GLY A 6 -3.30 -34.51 -31.68
CA GLY A 6 -4.32 -33.68 -31.04
C GLY A 6 -4.35 -33.77 -29.51
N PHE A 7 -3.88 -34.87 -28.91
CA PHE A 7 -3.83 -35.01 -27.45
C PHE A 7 -2.76 -34.10 -26.83
N ILE A 8 -1.60 -33.97 -27.49
CA ILE A 8 -0.47 -33.14 -27.02
C ILE A 8 -0.81 -31.65 -27.11
N LEU A 9 -1.55 -31.24 -28.15
CA LEU A 9 -1.97 -29.84 -28.32
C LEU A 9 -2.95 -29.41 -27.20
N VAL A 10 -3.92 -30.27 -26.86
CA VAL A 10 -4.88 -30.00 -25.79
C VAL A 10 -4.20 -29.91 -24.43
N GLU A 11 -3.26 -30.82 -24.15
CA GLU A 11 -2.49 -30.82 -22.90
C GLU A 11 -1.57 -29.58 -22.77
N ALA A 12 -0.95 -29.15 -23.86
CA ALA A 12 -0.18 -27.91 -23.89
C ALA A 12 -1.07 -26.67 -23.68
N LEU A 13 -2.27 -26.66 -24.27
CA LEU A 13 -3.22 -25.57 -24.13
C LEU A 13 -3.80 -25.47 -22.70
N THR A 14 -4.11 -26.60 -22.07
CA THR A 14 -4.58 -26.63 -20.68
C THR A 14 -3.48 -26.20 -19.72
N SER A 15 -2.24 -26.66 -19.92
CA SER A 15 -1.08 -26.21 -19.15
C SER A 15 -0.87 -24.70 -19.27
N LEU A 16 -0.91 -24.15 -20.50
CA LEU A 16 -0.78 -22.72 -20.73
C LEU A 16 -1.89 -21.93 -20.04
N THR A 17 -3.13 -22.39 -20.13
CA THR A 17 -4.29 -21.74 -19.51
C THR A 17 -4.14 -21.70 -17.98
N ILE A 18 -3.74 -22.81 -17.36
CA ILE A 18 -3.50 -22.89 -15.92
C ILE A 18 -2.38 -21.92 -15.51
N SER A 19 -1.26 -21.90 -16.25
CA SER A 19 -0.15 -20.97 -15.98
C SER A 19 -0.59 -19.51 -16.06
N LEU A 20 -1.40 -19.14 -17.05
CA LEU A 20 -1.93 -17.78 -17.19
C LEU A 20 -2.85 -17.41 -16.01
N MET A 21 -3.73 -18.33 -15.58
CA MET A 21 -4.59 -18.10 -14.42
C MET A 21 -3.77 -17.89 -13.15
N ILE A 22 -2.71 -18.67 -12.94
CA ILE A 22 -1.82 -18.53 -11.79
C ILE A 22 -1.12 -17.17 -11.81
N ILE A 23 -0.52 -16.77 -12.93
CA ILE A 23 0.17 -15.48 -13.07
C ILE A 23 -0.80 -14.33 -12.81
N PHE A 24 -2.01 -14.41 -13.36
CA PHE A 24 -3.02 -13.37 -13.18
C PHE A 24 -3.45 -13.25 -11.71
N MET A 25 -3.72 -14.38 -11.06
CA MET A 25 -4.12 -14.41 -9.65
C MET A 25 -3.01 -13.86 -8.73
N LEU A 26 -1.74 -14.24 -8.99
CA LEU A 26 -0.59 -13.71 -8.26
C LEU A 26 -0.44 -12.20 -8.46
N SER A 27 -0.62 -11.71 -9.70
CA SER A 27 -0.54 -10.28 -10.00
C SER A 27 -1.60 -9.47 -9.24
N ILE A 28 -2.83 -9.99 -9.15
CA ILE A 28 -3.90 -9.36 -8.36
C ILE A 28 -3.53 -9.35 -6.88
N CYS A 29 -3.10 -10.49 -6.35
CA CYS A 29 -2.72 -10.62 -4.94
C CYS A 29 -1.61 -9.63 -4.56
N VAL A 30 -0.53 -9.57 -5.35
CA VAL A 30 0.57 -8.63 -5.12
C VAL A 30 0.08 -7.18 -5.17
N SER A 31 -0.83 -6.85 -6.08
CA SER A 31 -1.41 -5.51 -6.19
C SER A 31 -2.19 -5.11 -4.94
N GLU A 32 -3.01 -6.00 -4.38
CA GLU A 32 -3.75 -5.76 -3.13
C GLU A 32 -2.80 -5.63 -1.93
N GLN A 33 -1.77 -6.47 -1.83
CA GLN A 33 -0.77 -6.35 -0.78
C GLN A 33 -0.01 -5.02 -0.85
N PHE A 34 0.29 -4.53 -2.05
CA PHE A 34 0.95 -3.24 -2.23
C PHE A 34 0.06 -2.08 -1.76
N LYS A 35 -1.26 -2.15 -1.98
CA LYS A 35 -2.21 -1.16 -1.44
C LYS A 35 -2.17 -1.12 0.09
N LEU A 36 -2.22 -2.28 0.74
CA LEU A 36 -2.15 -2.38 2.20
C LEU A 36 -0.83 -1.78 2.74
N ILE A 37 0.30 -2.15 2.14
CA ILE A 37 1.61 -1.60 2.53
C ILE A 37 1.64 -0.08 2.39
N ASN A 38 1.05 0.45 1.32
CA ASN A 38 1.00 1.89 1.08
C ASN A 38 0.13 2.64 2.12
N GLU A 39 -0.95 2.02 2.61
CA GLU A 39 -1.74 2.56 3.72
C GLU A 39 -0.97 2.53 5.05
N TRP A 40 -0.26 1.43 5.32
CA TRP A 40 0.62 1.34 6.49
C TRP A 40 1.75 2.36 6.45
N GLU A 41 2.38 2.57 5.29
CA GLU A 41 3.41 3.59 5.09
C GLU A 41 2.85 4.98 5.41
N GLN A 42 1.65 5.30 4.92
CA GLN A 42 0.99 6.56 5.21
C GLN A 42 0.75 6.75 6.72
N ARG A 43 0.26 5.71 7.39
CA ARG A 43 0.03 5.73 8.84
C ARG A 43 1.33 5.94 9.61
N VAL A 44 2.39 5.20 9.30
CA VAL A 44 3.69 5.30 9.97
C VAL A 44 4.30 6.68 9.76
N ASN A 45 4.23 7.22 8.53
CA ASN A 45 4.70 8.58 8.25
C ASN A 45 3.93 9.65 9.02
N ALA A 46 2.61 9.51 9.15
CA ALA A 46 1.80 10.43 9.96
C ALA A 46 2.25 10.43 11.43
N HIS A 47 2.46 9.26 12.04
CA HIS A 47 2.98 9.16 13.41
C HIS A 47 4.40 9.70 13.54
N LYS A 48 5.27 9.46 12.54
CA LYS A 48 6.61 10.04 12.51
C LYS A 48 6.56 11.56 12.52
N ILE A 49 5.66 12.19 11.76
CA ILE A 49 5.48 13.64 11.75
C ILE A 49 5.00 14.14 13.12
N ILE A 50 4.07 13.43 13.77
CA ILE A 50 3.65 13.75 15.15
C ILE A 50 4.86 13.71 16.09
N LEU A 51 5.64 12.63 16.06
CA LEU A 51 6.85 12.49 16.88
C LEU A 51 7.90 13.59 16.61
N LEU A 52 8.05 14.01 15.36
CA LEU A 52 8.94 15.11 15.00
C LEU A 52 8.50 16.42 15.63
N HIS A 53 7.20 16.74 15.59
CA HIS A 53 6.64 17.94 16.24
C HIS A 53 6.71 17.87 17.78
N LEU A 54 6.61 16.67 18.36
CA LEU A 54 6.82 16.45 19.79
C LEU A 54 8.28 16.68 20.20
N LYS A 55 9.24 16.29 19.35
CA LYS A 55 10.67 16.43 19.63
C LYS A 55 11.19 17.84 19.38
N ASN A 56 10.74 18.49 18.31
CA ASN A 56 11.18 19.83 17.88
C ASN A 56 9.97 20.66 17.45
N LYS A 57 9.83 21.86 18.00
CA LYS A 57 8.70 22.76 17.68
C LYS A 57 8.85 23.53 16.36
N ASP A 58 10.06 23.56 15.78
CA ASP A 58 10.35 24.26 14.51
C ASP A 58 10.08 23.40 13.26
N VAL A 59 9.35 22.30 13.39
CA VAL A 59 8.95 21.47 12.24
C VAL A 59 7.79 22.17 11.53
N PRO A 60 7.81 22.30 10.19
CA PRO A 60 6.70 22.89 9.46
C PRO A 60 5.45 22.03 9.60
N ASN A 61 4.31 22.69 9.84
CA ASN A 61 3.00 22.04 9.96
C ASN A 61 2.59 21.29 8.69
N GLN A 62 3.19 21.61 7.53
CA GLN A 62 2.94 20.94 6.27
C GLN A 62 4.23 20.29 5.76
N VAL A 63 4.18 18.99 5.48
CA VAL A 63 5.31 18.24 4.92
C VAL A 63 4.83 17.45 3.70
N THR A 64 5.60 17.49 2.62
CA THR A 64 5.33 16.70 1.42
C THR A 64 6.24 15.48 1.38
N ILE A 65 5.67 14.28 1.36
CA ILE A 65 6.39 13.01 1.25
C ILE A 65 5.78 12.20 0.13
N LYS A 66 6.59 11.76 -0.86
CA LYS A 66 6.16 10.96 -2.01
C LYS A 66 4.90 11.53 -2.70
N ASN A 67 4.91 12.84 -2.99
CA ASN A 67 3.81 13.57 -3.61
C ASN A 67 2.49 13.60 -2.82
N ARG A 68 2.53 13.30 -1.51
CA ARG A 68 1.40 13.44 -0.58
C ARG A 68 1.69 14.55 0.42
N ILE A 69 0.67 15.36 0.69
CA ILE A 69 0.75 16.45 1.65
C ILE A 69 0.23 15.97 2.99
N TYR A 70 1.08 16.08 4.01
CA TYR A 70 0.78 15.76 5.40
C TYR A 70 0.62 17.07 6.17
N ASN A 71 -0.56 17.30 6.73
CA ASN A 71 -0.87 18.50 7.51
C ASN A 71 -0.99 18.13 8.98
N TYR A 72 -0.04 18.59 9.78
CA TYR A 72 -0.03 18.48 11.23
C TYR A 72 -0.89 19.58 11.86
N GLN A 73 -1.66 19.20 12.88
CA GLN A 73 -2.42 20.10 13.73
C GLN A 73 -2.43 19.56 15.16
N GLN A 74 -2.46 20.46 16.13
CA GLN A 74 -2.69 20.14 17.53
C GLN A 74 -4.01 20.77 17.96
N ILE A 75 -4.97 19.94 18.42
CA ILE A 75 -6.26 20.40 18.92
C ILE A 75 -6.36 19.99 20.39
N GLY A 76 -6.17 20.94 21.29
CA GLY A 76 -6.11 20.68 22.73
C GLY A 76 -5.00 19.69 23.08
N ASN A 77 -5.37 18.55 23.65
CA ASN A 77 -4.45 17.48 24.05
C ASN A 77 -4.29 16.36 23.00
N VAL A 78 -4.73 16.59 21.75
CA VAL A 78 -4.66 15.61 20.66
C VAL A 78 -3.77 16.13 19.55
N TYR A 79 -2.77 15.32 19.18
CA TYR A 79 -1.94 15.53 18.01
C TYR A 79 -2.55 14.82 16.82
N GLN A 80 -2.74 15.51 15.71
CA GLN A 80 -3.32 14.93 14.52
C GLN A 80 -2.54 15.28 13.25
N VAL A 81 -2.47 14.32 12.34
CA VAL A 81 -1.93 14.52 10.99
C VAL A 81 -2.97 14.08 9.97
N LYS A 82 -3.36 15.02 9.10
CA LYS A 82 -4.27 14.78 7.98
C LYS A 82 -3.48 14.53 6.71
N VAL A 83 -3.82 13.44 6.03
CA VAL A 83 -3.21 13.03 4.76
C VAL A 83 -4.32 12.56 3.84
N ASN A 84 -4.50 13.22 2.70
CA ASN A 84 -5.63 12.98 1.81
C ASN A 84 -6.96 13.04 2.60
N ASN A 85 -7.72 11.93 2.62
CA ASN A 85 -8.99 11.79 3.33
C ASN A 85 -8.87 11.09 4.70
N HIS A 86 -7.65 10.83 5.18
CA HIS A 86 -7.40 10.13 6.44
C HIS A 86 -6.85 11.09 7.49
N VAL A 87 -7.28 10.90 8.74
CA VAL A 87 -6.78 11.62 9.92
C VAL A 87 -6.22 10.60 10.89
N TYR A 88 -4.94 10.75 11.23
CA TYR A 88 -4.28 9.93 12.24
C TYR A 88 -4.09 10.76 13.50
N GLN A 89 -4.51 10.24 14.65
CA GLN A 89 -4.50 10.95 15.92
C GLN A 89 -3.73 10.19 16.99
N VAL A 90 -3.02 10.93 17.83
CA VAL A 90 -2.36 10.43 19.04
C VAL A 90 -2.80 11.33 20.20
N LYS A 91 -3.35 10.73 21.26
CA LYS A 91 -3.66 11.46 22.50
C LYS A 91 -2.36 11.66 23.28
N SER A 92 -2.14 12.89 23.74
CA SER A 92 -1.08 13.20 24.70
C SER A 92 -1.38 12.64 26.08
#